data_AF-A0AAW0GYZ5-F1
#
_entry.id   AF-A0AAW0GYZ5-F1
#
_cell.length_a   1.000
_cell.length_b   1.000
_cell.length_c   1.000
_cell.angle_alpha   90.00
_cell.angle_beta   90.00
_cell.angle_gamma   90.00
#
_symmetry.space_group_name_H-M   'P 1'
#
loop_
_entity.id
_entity.type
_entity.pdbx_description
1 polymer ?
#
loop_
_entity_poly.entity_id
_entity_poly.type
_entity_poly.pdbx_seq_one_letter_code
_entity_poly.pdbx_strand_id
1 'polypeptide(L)'
;LEGTWYTTAIAADNVDTIEEEGPLRLYVRELTCSEGCNKLGVTFYVNANGQCSKTTITGYMQEDGKYRTQFEGDDRFKPVHATPDNIVFISQNVDRAGRTTNLIFVVGKGQPLTPEQYEKLEEFAKERNISTENIRNVLAT
;
A
#
# COMPACT_ATOMS: atom_id res chain seq x y z
N LEU A 1 6.96 -12.43 2.91
CA LEU A 1 6.03 -11.30 3.11
C LEU A 1 5.94 -10.93 4.58
N GLU A 2 5.78 -11.91 5.48
CA GLU A 2 5.69 -11.66 6.93
C GLU A 2 6.86 -10.86 7.52
N GLY A 3 6.55 -10.05 8.53
CA GLY A 3 7.51 -9.33 9.35
C GLY A 3 7.17 -7.87 9.58
N THR A 4 8.10 -7.15 10.22
CA THR A 4 8.03 -5.70 10.38
C THR A 4 8.37 -4.99 9.07
N TRP A 5 7.50 -4.05 8.70
CA TRP A 5 7.59 -3.28 7.46
C TRP A 5 7.09 -1.85 7.71
N TYR A 6 7.67 -0.87 7.02
CA TYR A 6 7.29 0.53 7.14
C TYR A 6 6.92 1.08 5.77
N THR A 7 5.81 1.80 5.65
CA THR A 7 5.50 2.51 4.40
C THR A 7 6.60 3.52 4.10
N THR A 8 7.28 3.31 2.98
CA THR A 8 8.38 4.15 2.51
C THR A 8 7.92 5.16 1.49
N ALA A 9 7.12 4.72 0.51
CA ALA A 9 6.56 5.56 -0.52
C ALA A 9 5.18 5.04 -0.93
N ILE A 10 4.34 5.94 -1.43
CA ILE A 10 3.02 5.63 -1.99
C ILE A 10 2.80 6.42 -3.27
N ALA A 11 1.98 5.89 -4.16
CA ALA A 11 1.56 6.59 -5.37
C ALA A 11 0.11 6.24 -5.68
N ALA A 12 -0.65 7.18 -6.24
CA ALA A 12 -2.02 6.94 -6.67
C ALA A 12 -2.39 7.81 -7.88
N ASP A 13 -3.33 7.35 -8.69
CA ASP A 13 -3.95 8.16 -9.74
C ASP A 13 -4.84 9.27 -9.15
N ASN A 14 -5.59 8.95 -8.10
CA ASN A 14 -6.33 9.91 -7.27
C ASN A 14 -5.47 10.35 -6.08
N VAL A 15 -4.61 11.34 -6.31
CA VAL A 15 -3.60 11.77 -5.34
C VAL A 15 -4.20 12.24 -4.00
N ASP A 16 -5.39 12.82 -4.02
CA ASP A 16 -6.13 13.27 -2.82
C ASP A 16 -6.36 12.14 -1.81
N THR A 17 -6.43 10.89 -2.27
CA THR A 17 -6.63 9.74 -1.38
C THR A 17 -5.40 9.38 -0.55
N ILE A 18 -4.21 9.84 -0.96
CA ILE A 18 -2.91 9.53 -0.37
C ILE A 18 -2.16 10.75 0.18
N GLU A 19 -2.73 11.95 0.04
CA GLU A 19 -2.22 13.15 0.71
C GLU A 19 -2.35 13.02 2.23
N GLU A 20 -1.74 13.95 2.98
CA GLU A 20 -1.96 14.03 4.43
C GLU A 20 -3.46 14.02 4.74
N GLU A 21 -3.85 13.22 5.74
CA GLU A 21 -5.25 12.95 6.11
C GLU A 21 -6.09 12.18 5.06
N GLY A 22 -5.49 11.84 3.92
CA GLY A 22 -6.10 10.99 2.90
C GLY A 22 -6.43 9.61 3.46
N PRO A 23 -7.62 9.05 3.14
CA PRO A 23 -8.11 7.79 3.72
C PRO A 23 -7.22 6.59 3.41
N LEU A 24 -6.46 6.64 2.31
CA LEU A 24 -5.57 5.57 1.86
C LEU A 24 -4.09 5.89 2.14
N ARG A 25 -3.78 6.94 2.91
CA ARG A 25 -2.41 7.21 3.40
C ARG A 25 -2.08 6.30 4.58
N LEU A 26 -1.78 5.04 4.29
CA LEU A 26 -1.55 3.99 5.29
C LEU A 26 -0.08 3.90 5.70
N TYR A 27 0.17 3.90 7.00
CA TYR A 27 1.49 3.76 7.60
C TYR A 27 1.68 2.33 8.14
N VAL A 28 2.01 1.39 7.26
CA VAL A 28 2.22 -0.04 7.57
C VAL A 28 3.29 -0.20 8.66
N ARG A 29 3.10 -1.19 9.53
CA ARG A 29 4.01 -1.59 10.61
C ARG A 29 4.33 -3.08 10.60
N GLU A 30 3.39 -3.90 10.19
CA GLU A 30 3.55 -5.35 10.26
C GLU A 30 2.69 -6.04 9.21
N LEU A 31 3.25 -7.09 8.63
CA LEU A 31 2.55 -8.05 7.79
C LEU A 31 2.60 -9.41 8.46
N THR A 32 1.47 -10.11 8.56
CA THR A 32 1.40 -11.48 9.10
C THR A 32 0.77 -12.42 8.09
N CYS A 33 1.31 -13.62 7.95
CA CYS A 33 0.72 -14.64 7.09
C CYS A 33 0.04 -15.72 7.93
N SER A 34 -1.14 -16.14 7.49
CA SER A 34 -1.79 -17.36 8.00
C SER A 34 -2.32 -18.19 6.83
N GLU A 35 -2.55 -19.48 7.08
CA GLU A 35 -3.07 -20.43 6.08
C GLU A 35 -2.21 -20.46 4.80
N GLY A 36 -0.89 -20.58 4.94
CA GLY A 36 0.03 -20.56 3.80
C GLY A 36 0.07 -19.21 3.07
N CYS A 37 -0.16 -18.10 3.79
CA CYS A 37 -0.39 -16.76 3.25
C CYS A 37 -1.68 -16.62 2.43
N ASN A 38 -2.66 -17.52 2.52
CA ASN A 38 -3.99 -17.25 1.95
C ASN A 38 -4.74 -16.14 2.72
N LYS A 39 -4.28 -15.82 3.93
CA LYS A 39 -4.73 -14.67 4.72
C LYS A 39 -3.52 -13.82 5.08
N LEU A 40 -3.53 -12.57 4.64
CA LEU A 40 -2.48 -11.59 4.89
C LEU A 40 -3.02 -10.51 5.85
N GLY A 41 -2.57 -10.55 7.10
CA GLY A 41 -2.81 -9.48 8.05
C GLY A 41 -1.93 -8.29 7.72
N VAL A 42 -2.51 -7.09 7.65
CA VAL A 42 -1.80 -5.83 7.42
C VAL A 42 -2.14 -4.91 8.58
N THR A 43 -1.15 -4.63 9.43
CA THR A 43 -1.26 -3.71 10.54
C THR A 43 -0.64 -2.37 10.15
N PHE A 44 -1.38 -1.29 10.31
CA PHE A 44 -0.95 0.07 9.94
C PHE A 44 -1.54 1.12 10.87
N TYR A 45 -0.96 2.32 10.81
CA TYR A 45 -1.60 3.53 11.30
C TYR A 45 -2.27 4.26 10.14
N VAL A 46 -3.39 4.93 10.41
CA VAL A 46 -4.08 5.83 9.47
C VAL A 46 -4.54 7.06 10.25
N ASN A 47 -4.54 8.23 9.62
CA ASN A 47 -5.16 9.40 10.21
C ASN A 47 -6.66 9.38 9.88
N ALA A 48 -7.49 9.15 10.89
CA ALA A 48 -8.93 9.19 10.78
C ALA A 48 -9.46 10.30 11.68
N ASN A 49 -10.11 11.31 11.08
CA ASN A 49 -10.67 12.48 11.79
C ASN A 49 -9.63 13.23 12.65
N GLY A 50 -8.41 13.41 12.15
CA GLY A 50 -7.33 14.10 12.86
C GLY A 50 -6.68 13.27 13.97
N GLN A 51 -7.03 11.99 14.11
CA GLN A 51 -6.43 11.07 15.07
C GLN A 51 -5.70 9.91 14.39
N CYS A 52 -4.44 9.72 14.77
CA CYS A 52 -3.65 8.57 14.36
C CYS A 52 -4.15 7.29 15.05
N SER A 53 -4.79 6.42 14.27
CA SER A 53 -5.42 5.18 14.76
C SER A 53 -4.68 3.96 14.22
N LYS A 54 -4.40 2.98 15.10
CA LYS A 54 -3.81 1.70 14.71
C LYS A 54 -4.91 0.71 14.34
N THR A 55 -4.83 0.14 13.14
CA THR A 55 -5.81 -0.80 12.60
C THR A 55 -5.09 -2.00 12.01
N THR A 56 -5.74 -3.16 12.07
CA THR A 56 -5.31 -4.37 11.35
C THR A 56 -6.45 -4.83 10.45
N ILE A 57 -6.17 -4.98 9.16
CA ILE A 57 -7.08 -5.58 8.17
C ILE A 57 -6.56 -6.96 7.79
N THR A 58 -7.44 -7.82 7.28
CA THR A 58 -7.05 -9.13 6.73
C THR A 58 -7.42 -9.18 5.26
N GLY A 59 -6.42 -9.27 4.40
CA GLY A 59 -6.58 -9.59 2.99
C GLY A 59 -6.78 -11.09 2.81
N TYR A 60 -7.83 -11.48 2.07
CA TYR A 60 -8.11 -12.87 1.74
C TYR A 60 -7.73 -13.14 0.29
N MET A 61 -6.84 -14.10 0.06
CA MET A 61 -6.43 -14.51 -1.29
C MET A 61 -7.64 -14.99 -2.08
N GLN A 62 -7.79 -14.48 -3.30
CA GLN A 62 -8.84 -14.84 -4.25
C GLN A 62 -8.26 -15.73 -5.37
N GLU A 63 -9.14 -16.36 -6.16
CA GLU A 63 -8.75 -17.21 -7.29
C GLU A 63 -7.94 -16.47 -8.37
N ASP A 64 -8.11 -15.14 -8.48
CA ASP A 64 -7.35 -14.28 -9.41
C ASP A 64 -5.94 -13.93 -8.91
N GLY A 65 -5.51 -14.51 -7.77
CA GLY A 65 -4.20 -14.30 -7.18
C GLY A 65 -4.03 -12.94 -6.50
N LYS A 66 -5.12 -12.23 -6.19
CA LYS A 66 -5.10 -10.98 -5.42
C LYS A 66 -5.73 -11.20 -4.04
N TYR A 67 -5.24 -10.46 -3.06
CA TYR A 67 -5.93 -10.33 -1.79
C TYR A 67 -7.11 -9.37 -1.92
N ARG A 68 -8.22 -9.69 -1.26
CA ARG A 68 -9.39 -8.82 -1.12
C ARG A 68 -9.65 -8.48 0.35
N THR A 69 -9.98 -7.23 0.63
CA THR A 69 -10.37 -6.75 1.97
C THR A 69 -11.35 -5.58 1.83
N GLN A 70 -11.98 -5.19 2.94
CA GLN A 70 -12.81 -3.99 3.01
C GLN A 70 -12.16 -2.96 3.94
N PHE A 71 -11.64 -1.88 3.38
CA PHE A 71 -11.16 -0.71 4.11
C PHE A 71 -11.36 0.55 3.27
N GLU A 72 -12.18 1.49 3.73
CA GLU A 72 -12.58 2.67 2.93
C GLU A 72 -13.17 2.35 1.53
N GLY A 73 -13.60 1.10 1.31
CA GLY A 73 -14.03 0.60 0.01
C GLY A 73 -13.83 -0.91 -0.14
N ASP A 74 -13.91 -1.40 -1.38
CA ASP A 74 -13.44 -2.74 -1.77
C ASP A 74 -12.00 -2.62 -2.27
N ASP A 75 -11.06 -3.25 -1.55
CA ASP A 75 -9.65 -3.26 -1.92
C ASP A 75 -9.27 -4.59 -2.54
N ARG A 76 -8.55 -4.52 -3.66
CA ARG A 76 -7.86 -5.65 -4.28
C ARG A 76 -6.40 -5.35 -4.46
N PHE A 77 -5.54 -6.15 -3.86
CA PHE A 77 -4.10 -5.87 -3.87
C PHE A 77 -3.26 -7.13 -3.99
N LYS A 78 -2.05 -6.98 -4.51
CA LYS A 78 -1.06 -8.07 -4.56
C LYS A 78 0.37 -7.53 -4.52
N PRO A 79 1.32 -8.29 -3.94
CA PRO A 79 2.73 -7.98 -4.10
C PRO A 79 3.15 -8.24 -5.55
N VAL A 80 3.85 -7.30 -6.17
CA VAL A 80 4.44 -7.45 -7.52
C VAL A 80 5.96 -7.50 -7.48
N HIS A 81 6.55 -7.07 -6.37
CA HIS A 81 7.97 -7.20 -6.10
C HIS A 81 8.15 -7.41 -4.60
N ALA A 82 9.00 -8.36 -4.22
CA ALA A 82 9.33 -8.62 -2.83
C ALA A 82 10.79 -9.05 -2.73
N THR A 83 11.53 -8.35 -1.89
CA THR A 83 12.92 -8.64 -1.52
C THR A 83 13.03 -8.64 0.01
N PRO A 84 14.19 -8.97 0.58
CA PRO A 84 14.43 -8.76 2.01
C PRO A 84 14.32 -7.28 2.43
N ASP A 85 14.57 -6.33 1.52
CA ASP A 85 14.67 -4.89 1.83
C ASP A 85 13.37 -4.12 1.61
N ASN A 86 12.59 -4.49 0.58
CA ASN A 86 11.33 -3.83 0.26
C ASN A 86 10.32 -4.76 -0.43
N ILE A 87 9.04 -4.38 -0.32
CA ILE A 87 7.93 -4.98 -1.05
C ILE A 87 7.15 -3.86 -1.74
N VAL A 88 6.80 -4.10 -3.01
CA VAL A 88 5.89 -3.25 -3.77
C VAL A 88 4.56 -3.97 -3.92
N PHE A 89 3.51 -3.35 -3.41
CA PHE A 89 2.13 -3.76 -3.62
C PHE A 89 1.47 -2.87 -4.66
N ILE A 90 0.69 -3.49 -5.52
CA ILE A 90 -0.25 -2.77 -6.38
C ILE A 90 -1.64 -3.02 -5.81
N SER A 91 -2.44 -1.97 -5.75
CA SER A 91 -3.77 -2.02 -5.16
C SER A 91 -4.75 -1.27 -6.04
N GLN A 92 -6.00 -1.72 -6.00
CA GLN A 92 -7.14 -1.00 -6.53
C GLN A 92 -8.18 -0.91 -5.44
N ASN A 93 -8.61 0.30 -5.12
CA ASN A 93 -9.67 0.59 -4.17
C ASN A 93 -10.88 1.13 -4.94
N VAL A 94 -12.07 0.61 -4.63
CA VAL A 94 -13.33 1.18 -5.10
C VAL A 94 -14.07 1.70 -3.89
N ASP A 95 -14.20 3.02 -3.79
CA ASP A 95 -14.83 3.65 -2.63
C ASP A 95 -16.36 3.47 -2.63
N ARG A 96 -17.02 3.97 -1.57
CA ARG A 96 -18.49 3.88 -1.44
C ARG A 96 -19.26 4.64 -2.53
N ALA A 97 -18.65 5.64 -3.14
CA ALA A 97 -19.23 6.40 -4.25
C ALA A 97 -18.95 5.72 -5.61
N GLY A 98 -18.21 4.61 -5.64
CA GLY A 98 -17.81 3.91 -6.85
C GLY A 98 -16.59 4.52 -7.56
N ARG A 99 -15.91 5.50 -6.94
CA ARG A 99 -14.66 6.03 -7.47
C ARG A 99 -13.58 4.96 -7.34
N THR A 100 -12.95 4.65 -8.46
CA THR A 100 -11.82 3.71 -8.49
C THR A 100 -10.52 4.48 -8.35
N THR A 101 -9.67 4.03 -7.44
CA THR A 101 -8.31 4.53 -7.23
C THR A 101 -7.33 3.38 -7.44
N ASN A 102 -6.31 3.59 -8.27
CA ASN A 102 -5.19 2.67 -8.43
C ASN A 102 -4.01 3.18 -7.61
N LEU A 103 -3.43 2.30 -6.78
CA LEU A 103 -2.38 2.64 -5.83
C LEU A 103 -1.16 1.74 -5.95
N ILE A 104 -0.03 2.30 -5.55
CA ILE A 104 1.20 1.58 -5.26
C ILE A 104 1.58 1.86 -3.82
N PHE A 105 1.84 0.80 -3.04
CA PHE A 105 2.46 0.90 -1.72
C PHE A 105 3.85 0.29 -1.78
N VAL A 106 4.86 1.05 -1.37
CA VAL A 106 6.20 0.53 -1.13
C VAL A 106 6.43 0.47 0.37
N VAL A 107 6.67 -0.73 0.88
CA VAL A 107 7.03 -0.94 2.28
C VAL A 107 8.47 -1.43 2.38
N GLY A 108 9.25 -0.86 3.28
CA GLY A 108 10.67 -1.17 3.47
C GLY A 108 11.06 -1.38 4.93
N LYS A 109 12.37 -1.42 5.21
CA LYS A 109 12.94 -1.63 6.55
C LYS A 109 13.20 -0.34 7.34
N GLY A 110 12.44 0.71 7.06
CA GLY A 110 12.55 2.00 7.76
C GLY A 110 13.65 2.91 7.21
N GLN A 111 14.19 2.60 6.03
CA GLN A 111 15.14 3.43 5.30
C GLN A 111 14.49 3.99 4.03
N PRO A 112 14.89 5.20 3.57
CA PRO A 112 14.47 5.72 2.26
C PRO A 112 14.77 4.74 1.13
N LEU A 113 14.04 4.85 0.01
CA LEU A 113 14.33 4.03 -1.17
C LEU A 113 15.72 4.36 -1.72
N THR A 114 16.44 3.32 -2.13
CA THR A 114 17.63 3.50 -2.98
C THR A 114 17.21 4.04 -4.35
N PRO A 115 18.13 4.63 -5.13
CA PRO A 115 17.82 5.07 -6.50
C PRO A 115 17.23 3.95 -7.37
N GLU A 116 17.77 2.73 -7.28
CA GLU A 116 17.27 1.54 -8.01
C GLU A 116 15.84 1.15 -7.59
N GLN A 117 15.54 1.21 -6.29
CA GLN A 117 14.20 0.94 -5.78
C GLN A 117 13.21 2.02 -6.21
N TYR A 118 13.66 3.28 -6.29
CA TYR A 118 12.84 4.40 -6.73
C TYR A 118 12.56 4.34 -8.24
N GLU A 119 13.57 4.02 -9.06
CA GLU A 119 13.41 3.82 -10.50
C GLU A 119 12.35 2.73 -10.79
N LYS A 120 12.42 1.61 -10.07
CA LYS A 120 11.43 0.54 -10.18
C LYS A 120 10.02 0.98 -9.74
N LEU A 121 9.90 1.84 -8.73
CA LEU A 121 8.62 2.44 -8.35
C LEU A 121 8.07 3.30 -9.51
N GLU A 122 8.89 4.11 -10.15
CA GLU A 122 8.47 4.90 -11.32
C GLU A 122 8.04 4.02 -12.50
N GLU A 123 8.74 2.90 -12.75
CA GLU A 123 8.32 1.91 -13.76
C GLU A 123 6.93 1.36 -13.45
N PHE A 124 6.70 0.89 -12.22
CA PHE A 124 5.39 0.39 -11.81
C PHE A 124 4.28 1.45 -11.89
N ALA A 125 4.59 2.72 -11.60
CA ALA A 125 3.67 3.84 -11.72
C ALA A 125 3.28 4.09 -13.18
N LYS A 126 4.28 4.18 -14.08
CA LYS A 126 4.07 4.37 -15.52
C LYS A 126 3.24 3.25 -16.14
N GLU A 127 3.53 1.99 -15.80
CA GLU A 127 2.74 0.83 -16.26
C GLU A 127 1.25 0.90 -15.87
N ARG A 128 0.93 1.62 -14.80
CA ARG A 128 -0.43 1.76 -14.24
C ARG A 128 -1.08 3.09 -14.59
N ASN A 129 -0.45 3.90 -15.45
CA ASN A 129 -0.89 5.26 -15.76
C ASN A 129 -1.01 6.16 -14.52
N ILE A 130 -0.19 5.90 -13.50
CA ILE A 130 -0.04 6.78 -12.34
C ILE A 130 1.08 7.76 -12.66
N SER A 131 0.80 9.05 -12.62
CA SER A 131 1.83 10.07 -12.82
C SER A 131 2.91 9.94 -11.74
N THR A 132 4.18 10.00 -12.13
CA THR A 132 5.30 9.93 -11.18
C THR A 132 5.30 11.14 -10.23
N GLU A 133 4.67 12.24 -10.61
CA GLU A 133 4.47 13.41 -9.75
C GLU A 133 3.51 13.15 -8.57
N ASN A 134 2.71 12.07 -8.64
CA ASN A 134 1.82 11.64 -7.56
C ASN A 134 2.51 10.70 -6.57
N ILE A 135 3.81 10.43 -6.72
CA ILE A 135 4.58 9.70 -5.73
C ILE A 135 4.76 10.58 -4.49
N ARG A 136 4.53 10.01 -3.31
CA ARG A 136 4.76 10.61 -2.01
C ARG A 136 5.73 9.74 -1.23
N ASN A 137 6.84 10.31 -0.79
CA ASN A 137 7.67 9.69 0.22
C ASN A 137 6.97 9.82 1.59
N VAL A 138 6.90 8.72 2.33
CA VAL A 138 6.08 8.60 3.55
C VAL A 138 6.93 8.39 4.80
N LEU A 139 8.17 7.87 4.65
CA LEU A 139 9.10 7.87 5.76
C LEU A 139 9.30 9.30 6.24
N ALA A 140 9.05 9.51 7.53
CA ALA A 140 9.18 10.80 8.17
C ALA A 140 10.59 11.36 7.91
N THR A 141 10.65 12.56 7.33
CA THR A 141 11.78 13.48 7.47
C THR A 141 11.83 14.03 8.88
#